data_AF-A0A955PWY1-F1
#
_entry.id   AF-A0A955PWY1-F1
#
_cell.length_a   1.000
_cell.length_b   1.000
_cell.length_c   1.000
_cell.angle_alpha   90.00
_cell.angle_beta   90.00
_cell.angle_gamma   90.00
#
_symmetry.space_group_name_H-M   'P 1'
#
loop_
_entity.id
_entity.type
_entity.pdbx_description
1 polymer ?
#
loop_
_entity_poly.entity_id
_entity_poly.type
_entity_poly.pdbx_seq_one_letter_code
_entity_poly.pdbx_strand_id
1 'polypeptide(L)'
;MKISRKQILWVGLSSLVWWCGGVQVSAQPSSPQASPQATDGLQVLVTYHSLSGHTAEMAKSVKRGAESIPGTAVLLKTVGQVTADELFGSDAVIVGSPVYWSNMSGEVKAFFDRWQFEFGVYPEWKMRNRVGAAFTTGGQISSGKEVTMLTILAA
;
A
#
# COMPACT_ATOMS: atom_id res chain seq x y z
N MET A 1 33.32 10.67 57.06
CA MET A 1 33.88 10.99 55.73
C MET A 1 34.33 9.68 55.09
N LYS A 2 33.46 9.03 54.30
CA LYS A 2 33.66 7.64 53.87
C LYS A 2 34.50 7.56 52.59
N ILE A 3 35.68 6.97 52.76
CA ILE A 3 36.58 6.46 51.75
C ILE A 3 36.14 5.03 51.39
N SER A 4 36.15 4.67 50.11
CA SER A 4 36.16 3.27 49.61
C SER A 4 36.86 3.32 48.25
N ARG A 5 38.16 3.04 48.10
CA ARG A 5 38.89 1.76 48.18
C ARG A 5 38.24 0.60 47.42
N LYS A 6 38.47 0.56 46.09
CA LYS A 6 38.96 -0.63 45.38
C LYS A 6 39.89 -0.22 44.23
N GLN A 7 41.19 -0.30 44.49
CA GLN A 7 42.21 -0.59 43.47
C GLN A 7 42.25 -2.10 43.22
N ILE A 8 42.59 -2.50 42.00
CA ILE A 8 43.46 -3.62 41.55
C ILE A 8 43.40 -3.54 40.00
N LEU A 9 44.37 -2.87 39.35
CA LEU A 9 45.59 -3.44 38.72
C LEU A 9 45.21 -4.44 37.61
N TRP A 10 45.46 -4.19 36.32
CA TRP A 10 46.75 -4.08 35.60
C TRP A 10 46.51 -3.31 34.27
N VAL A 11 47.19 -2.18 33.96
CA VAL A 11 48.48 -2.03 33.25
C VAL A 11 48.65 -2.89 31.98
N GLY A 12 48.79 -2.21 30.84
CA GLY A 12 49.26 -2.77 29.57
C GLY A 12 48.69 -2.04 28.36
N LEU A 13 49.07 -0.78 28.10
CA LEU A 13 49.95 -0.44 26.96
C LEU A 13 49.78 -1.37 25.75
N SER A 14 49.16 -0.87 24.69
CA SER A 14 49.91 -0.50 23.47
C SER A 14 48.99 -0.27 22.28
N SER A 15 49.22 0.88 21.65
CA SER A 15 49.23 1.05 20.19
C SER A 15 47.89 1.06 19.44
N LEU A 16 47.57 2.29 18.99
CA LEU A 16 47.19 2.61 17.62
C LEU A 16 46.89 1.40 16.69
N VAL A 17 45.60 1.16 16.44
CA VAL A 17 45.05 0.76 15.14
C VAL A 17 43.68 1.46 15.06
N TRP A 18 43.63 2.67 14.52
CA TRP A 18 43.24 2.96 13.14
C TRP A 18 41.86 2.37 12.75
N TRP A 19 40.84 3.16 13.04
CA TRP A 19 39.84 3.63 12.09
C TRP A 19 39.55 2.70 10.88
N CYS A 20 38.62 1.78 11.08
CA CYS A 20 37.70 1.39 10.03
C CYS A 20 36.31 1.40 10.66
N GLY A 21 35.49 2.38 10.28
CA GLY A 21 34.18 2.63 10.85
C GLY A 21 33.29 1.39 10.77
N GLY A 22 33.20 0.67 11.89
CA GLY A 22 32.16 -0.30 12.13
C GLY A 22 30.84 0.45 12.26
N VAL A 23 30.02 0.43 11.21
CA VAL A 23 28.60 0.71 11.34
C VAL A 23 28.04 -0.34 12.30
N GLN A 24 27.81 0.07 13.55
CA GLN A 24 26.97 -0.68 14.46
C GLN A 24 25.55 -0.63 13.89
N VAL A 25 25.19 -1.62 13.08
CA VAL A 25 23.78 -1.95 12.84
C VAL A 25 23.26 -2.48 14.17
N SER A 26 22.80 -1.57 15.03
CA SER A 26 21.91 -1.95 16.12
C SER A 26 20.64 -2.47 15.47
N ALA A 27 20.52 -3.79 15.36
CA ALA A 27 19.30 -4.46 14.97
C ALA A 27 18.21 -4.03 15.96
N GLN A 28 17.43 -3.02 15.59
CA GLN A 28 16.14 -2.82 16.22
C GLN A 28 15.31 -4.05 15.89
N PRO A 29 14.64 -4.69 16.87
CA PRO A 29 13.69 -5.74 16.57
C PRO A 29 12.63 -5.12 15.68
N SER A 30 12.65 -5.48 14.39
CA SER A 30 11.60 -5.12 13.46
C SER A 30 10.28 -5.53 14.10
N SER A 31 9.41 -4.53 14.27
CA SER A 31 8.02 -4.64 14.72
C SER A 31 7.35 -5.93 14.23
N PRO A 32 6.38 -6.50 14.99
CA PRO A 32 5.77 -7.78 14.66
C PRO A 32 5.39 -7.81 13.19
N GLN A 33 6.03 -8.69 12.43
CA GLN A 33 5.66 -8.93 11.05
C GLN A 33 4.18 -9.24 11.08
N ALA A 34 3.38 -8.47 10.34
CA ALA A 34 1.96 -8.71 10.20
C ALA A 34 1.80 -10.18 9.81
N SER A 35 1.36 -10.97 10.78
CA SER A 35 0.90 -12.33 10.56
C SER A 35 -0.16 -12.27 9.47
N PRO A 36 -0.19 -13.21 8.50
CA PRO A 36 -1.39 -13.40 7.71
C PRO A 36 -2.51 -13.67 8.71
N GLN A 37 -3.35 -12.68 8.97
CA GLN A 37 -4.48 -12.87 9.87
C GLN A 37 -5.44 -13.77 9.12
N ALA A 38 -5.34 -15.06 9.42
CA ALA A 38 -6.22 -16.06 8.86
C ALA A 38 -7.52 -16.06 9.68
N THR A 39 -8.62 -15.92 8.95
CA THR A 39 -10.01 -16.26 9.29
C THR A 39 -10.89 -15.16 9.88
N ASP A 40 -11.11 -14.12 9.08
CA ASP A 40 -12.39 -13.41 8.90
C ASP A 40 -12.51 -13.12 7.39
N GLY A 41 -13.70 -12.93 6.83
CA GLY A 41 -13.89 -12.85 5.37
C GLY A 41 -12.97 -11.84 4.66
N LEU A 42 -12.53 -12.16 3.43
CA LEU A 42 -11.70 -11.30 2.58
C LEU A 42 -12.43 -10.00 2.24
N GLN A 43 -11.85 -8.86 2.60
CA GLN A 43 -12.40 -7.55 2.29
C GLN A 43 -11.75 -6.98 1.03
N VAL A 44 -12.53 -6.83 -0.04
CA VAL A 44 -12.05 -6.31 -1.33
C VAL A 44 -12.68 -4.94 -1.61
N LEU A 45 -11.86 -3.92 -1.74
CA LEU A 45 -12.30 -2.59 -2.17
C LEU A 45 -12.19 -2.49 -3.69
N VAL A 46 -13.33 -2.36 -4.38
CA VAL A 46 -13.41 -2.01 -5.80
C VAL A 46 -13.74 -0.52 -5.89
N THR A 47 -12.78 0.28 -6.31
CA THR A 47 -12.95 1.72 -6.48
C THR A 47 -12.75 2.13 -7.94
N TYR A 48 -13.52 3.09 -8.41
CA TYR A 48 -13.44 3.52 -9.81
C TYR A 48 -13.85 4.97 -10.03
N HIS A 49 -13.47 5.52 -11.18
CA HIS A 49 -14.06 6.73 -11.72
C HIS A 49 -14.86 6.39 -13.01
N SER A 50 -15.98 7.06 -13.23
CA SER A 50 -16.83 6.84 -14.41
C SER A 50 -17.63 8.09 -14.75
N LEU A 51 -17.52 8.56 -16.00
CA LEU A 51 -18.31 9.69 -16.50
C LEU A 51 -19.58 9.22 -17.24
N SER A 52 -19.43 8.33 -18.22
CA SER A 52 -20.54 7.84 -19.06
C SER A 52 -21.18 6.53 -18.58
N GLY A 53 -20.72 5.97 -17.46
CA GLY A 53 -21.26 4.75 -16.86
C GLY A 53 -20.57 3.45 -17.29
N HIS A 54 -19.80 3.41 -18.38
CA HIS A 54 -19.15 2.15 -18.82
C HIS A 54 -18.19 1.57 -17.79
N THR A 55 -17.34 2.41 -17.18
CA THR A 55 -16.42 1.95 -16.13
C THR A 55 -17.21 1.46 -14.91
N ALA A 56 -18.34 2.08 -14.59
CA ALA A 56 -19.21 1.65 -13.49
C ALA A 56 -19.81 0.26 -13.76
N GLU A 57 -20.30 0.00 -14.98
CA GLU A 57 -20.80 -1.33 -15.37
C GLU A 57 -19.71 -2.40 -15.32
N MET A 58 -18.48 -2.05 -15.72
CA MET A 58 -17.35 -2.96 -15.60
C MET A 58 -17.00 -3.20 -14.12
N ALA A 59 -17.02 -2.16 -13.28
CA ALA A 59 -16.78 -2.28 -11.84
C ALA A 59 -17.83 -3.18 -11.15
N LYS A 60 -19.11 -3.10 -11.56
CA LYS A 60 -20.16 -4.03 -11.11
C LYS A 60 -19.86 -5.48 -11.52
N SER A 61 -19.29 -5.69 -12.71
CA SER A 61 -18.90 -7.03 -13.17
C SER A 61 -17.69 -7.58 -12.41
N VAL A 62 -16.70 -6.73 -12.12
CA VAL A 62 -15.57 -7.07 -11.24
C VAL A 62 -16.08 -7.43 -9.84
N LYS A 63 -17.00 -6.63 -9.28
CA LYS A 63 -17.65 -6.92 -8.00
C LYS A 63 -18.31 -8.30 -8.01
N ARG A 64 -19.16 -8.59 -8.99
CA ARG A 64 -19.82 -9.90 -9.12
C ARG A 64 -18.82 -11.05 -9.22
N GLY A 65 -17.72 -10.85 -9.93
CA GLY A 65 -16.64 -11.84 -10.03
C GLY A 65 -15.98 -12.12 -8.69
N ALA A 66 -15.63 -11.08 -7.93
CA ALA A 66 -15.03 -11.21 -6.61
C ALA A 66 -16.01 -11.83 -5.59
N GLU A 67 -17.28 -11.42 -5.58
CA GLU A 67 -18.33 -11.98 -4.71
C GLU A 67 -18.67 -13.45 -5.02
N SER A 68 -18.30 -13.95 -6.20
CA SER A 68 -18.52 -15.38 -6.54
C SER A 68 -17.67 -16.33 -5.69
N ILE A 69 -16.62 -15.83 -5.03
CA ILE A 69 -15.73 -16.61 -4.19
C ILE A 69 -16.24 -16.57 -2.74
N PRO A 70 -16.56 -17.73 -2.13
CA PRO A 70 -17.05 -17.79 -0.75
C PRO A 70 -16.12 -17.10 0.24
N GLY A 71 -16.70 -16.36 1.19
CA GLY A 71 -15.93 -15.62 2.18
C GLY A 71 -15.34 -14.31 1.68
N THR A 72 -15.74 -13.81 0.50
CA THR A 72 -15.31 -12.51 -0.03
C THR A 72 -16.44 -11.48 0.10
N ALA A 73 -16.17 -10.38 0.77
CA ALA A 73 -17.05 -9.23 0.85
C ALA A 73 -16.45 -8.05 0.07
N VAL A 74 -17.26 -7.47 -0.83
CA VAL A 74 -16.78 -6.50 -1.80
C VAL A 74 -17.45 -5.14 -1.58
N LEU A 75 -16.63 -4.13 -1.29
CA LEU A 75 -17.05 -2.75 -1.20
C LEU A 75 -16.86 -2.07 -2.56
N LEU A 76 -17.94 -1.60 -3.18
CA LEU A 76 -17.91 -0.92 -4.47
C LEU A 76 -18.21 0.57 -4.30
N LYS A 77 -17.24 1.43 -4.60
CA LYS A 77 -17.37 2.88 -4.45
C LYS A 77 -16.74 3.65 -5.60
N THR A 78 -17.14 4.91 -5.75
CA THR A 78 -16.39 5.85 -6.58
C THR A 78 -15.18 6.37 -5.83
N VAL A 79 -14.10 6.70 -6.53
CA VAL A 79 -12.82 7.15 -5.94
C VAL A 79 -12.96 8.36 -5.00
N GLY A 80 -13.94 9.24 -5.24
CA GLY A 80 -14.21 10.40 -4.38
C GLY A 80 -14.89 10.06 -3.04
N GLN A 81 -15.49 8.88 -2.91
CA GLN A 81 -16.30 8.46 -1.76
C GLN A 81 -15.60 7.47 -0.82
N VAL A 82 -14.39 7.05 -1.16
CA VAL A 82 -13.58 6.12 -0.35
C VAL A 82 -13.04 6.86 0.88
N THR A 83 -13.20 6.26 2.06
CA THR A 83 -12.61 6.77 3.31
C THR A 83 -11.32 6.03 3.66
N ALA A 84 -10.52 6.61 4.56
CA ALA A 84 -9.29 6.00 5.04
C ALA A 84 -9.53 4.63 5.69
N ASP A 85 -10.58 4.52 6.52
CA ASP A 85 -10.92 3.28 7.23
C ASP A 85 -11.28 2.15 6.27
N GLU A 86 -12.00 2.46 5.19
CA GLU A 86 -12.36 1.49 4.15
C GLU A 86 -11.16 1.04 3.34
N LEU A 87 -10.22 1.96 3.09
CA LEU A 87 -8.97 1.64 2.41
C LEU A 87 -8.10 0.71 3.27
N PHE A 88 -7.87 1.05 4.55
CA PHE A 88 -7.01 0.28 5.44
C PHE A 88 -7.63 -1.04 5.91
N GLY A 89 -8.96 -1.09 6.00
CA GLY A 89 -9.72 -2.30 6.30
C GLY A 89 -9.82 -3.29 5.13
N SER A 90 -9.27 -2.96 3.95
CA SER A 90 -9.28 -3.84 2.79
C SER A 90 -8.02 -4.70 2.70
N ASP A 91 -8.18 -5.96 2.32
CA ASP A 91 -7.08 -6.89 2.02
C ASP A 91 -6.61 -6.76 0.57
N ALA A 92 -7.53 -6.37 -0.32
CA ALA A 92 -7.26 -6.09 -1.72
C ALA A 92 -7.94 -4.81 -2.19
N VAL A 93 -7.24 -4.06 -3.04
CA VAL A 93 -7.76 -2.86 -3.69
C VAL A 93 -7.71 -3.04 -5.21
N ILE A 94 -8.86 -2.88 -5.84
CA ILE A 94 -9.02 -2.94 -7.28
C ILE A 94 -9.43 -1.55 -7.77
N VAL A 95 -8.62 -0.93 -8.63
CA VAL A 95 -8.82 0.44 -9.10
C VAL A 95 -9.22 0.47 -10.58
N GLY A 96 -10.30 1.17 -10.88
CA GLY A 96 -10.88 1.30 -12.21
C GLY A 96 -10.82 2.71 -12.78
N SER A 97 -10.47 2.84 -14.06
CA SER A 97 -10.50 4.15 -14.75
C SER A 97 -11.00 4.05 -16.19
N PRO A 98 -11.71 5.07 -16.72
CA PRO A 98 -11.72 5.28 -18.16
C PRO A 98 -10.31 5.63 -18.64
N VAL A 99 -10.01 5.32 -19.90
CA VAL A 99 -8.76 5.73 -20.54
C VAL A 99 -8.88 7.15 -21.04
N TYR A 100 -8.04 8.05 -20.51
CA TYR A 100 -7.88 9.41 -21.01
C TYR A 100 -6.44 9.61 -21.46
N TRP A 101 -6.24 9.68 -22.78
CA TRP A 101 -4.92 9.87 -23.39
C TRP A 101 -3.87 8.85 -22.90
N SER A 102 -4.25 7.55 -22.92
CA SER A 102 -3.42 6.45 -22.44
C SER A 102 -3.01 6.55 -20.97
N ASN A 103 -3.78 7.31 -20.18
CA ASN A 103 -3.56 7.50 -18.76
C ASN A 103 -4.87 7.31 -17.98
N MET A 104 -4.73 7.16 -16.66
CA MET A 104 -5.85 7.17 -15.73
C MET A 104 -6.52 8.54 -15.72
N SER A 105 -7.75 8.58 -15.25
CA SER A 105 -8.45 9.85 -15.03
C SER A 105 -7.84 10.65 -13.88
N GLY A 106 -7.97 11.97 -13.95
CA GLY A 106 -7.48 12.88 -12.90
C GLY A 106 -8.04 12.55 -11.52
N GLU A 107 -9.30 12.10 -11.44
CA GLU A 107 -9.95 11.66 -10.20
C GLU A 107 -9.27 10.43 -9.56
N VAL A 108 -8.86 9.46 -10.40
CA VAL A 108 -8.12 8.28 -9.93
C VAL A 108 -6.73 8.68 -9.44
N LYS A 109 -6.05 9.57 -10.17
CA LYS A 109 -4.74 10.08 -9.75
C LYS A 109 -4.84 10.87 -8.44
N ALA A 110 -5.85 11.72 -8.30
CA ALA A 110 -6.11 12.46 -7.07
C ALA A 110 -6.42 11.52 -5.90
N PHE A 111 -7.12 10.41 -6.13
CA PHE A 111 -7.32 9.39 -5.09
C PHE A 111 -5.99 8.82 -4.58
N PHE A 112 -5.05 8.45 -5.46
CA PHE A 112 -3.73 8.00 -5.02
C PHE A 112 -2.95 9.12 -4.30
N ASP A 113 -3.02 10.36 -4.76
CA ASP A 113 -2.34 11.49 -4.11
C ASP A 113 -2.88 11.73 -2.69
N ARG A 114 -4.18 11.50 -2.46
CA ARG A 114 -4.81 11.61 -1.13
C ARG A 114 -4.35 10.53 -0.15
N TRP A 115 -3.77 9.41 -0.61
CA TRP A 115 -3.28 8.37 0.30
C TRP A 115 -2.20 8.88 1.25
N GLN A 116 -1.33 9.74 0.75
CA GLN A 116 -0.27 10.34 1.56
C GLN A 116 -0.83 11.46 2.45
N PHE A 117 -1.56 12.41 1.87
CA PHE A 117 -1.90 13.67 2.54
C PHE A 117 -3.18 13.63 3.36
N GLU A 118 -4.15 12.78 2.99
CA GLU A 118 -5.46 12.68 3.66
C GLU A 118 -5.54 11.41 4.51
N PHE A 119 -5.15 10.25 3.95
CA PHE A 119 -5.30 8.97 4.66
C PHE A 119 -4.12 8.64 5.57
N GLY A 120 -2.94 9.22 5.33
CA GLY A 120 -1.76 9.03 6.18
C GLY A 120 -1.17 7.61 6.06
N VAL A 121 -0.93 7.15 4.83
CA VAL A 121 -0.27 5.84 4.58
C VAL A 121 1.14 5.78 5.16
N TYR A 122 1.91 6.87 5.07
CA TYR A 122 3.24 7.02 5.66
C TYR A 122 3.15 7.82 6.97
N PRO A 123 3.90 7.45 8.04
CA PRO A 123 5.09 6.58 8.08
C PRO A 123 4.83 5.09 8.33
N GLU A 124 3.59 4.69 8.60
CA GLU A 124 3.26 3.34 9.08
C GLU A 124 3.19 2.28 7.96
N TRP A 125 3.22 2.68 6.69
CA TRP A 125 3.11 1.82 5.51
C TRP A 125 1.88 0.90 5.55
N LYS A 126 0.71 1.46 5.93
CA LYS A 126 -0.54 0.70 6.20
C LYS A 126 -1.05 -0.17 5.04
N MET A 127 -0.65 0.13 3.81
CA MET A 127 -1.02 -0.61 2.60
C MET A 127 0.01 -1.67 2.19
N ARG A 128 1.06 -1.88 2.98
CA ARG A 128 2.07 -2.92 2.70
C ARG A 128 1.43 -4.31 2.76
N ASN A 129 1.83 -5.18 1.83
CA ASN A 129 1.33 -6.56 1.69
C ASN A 129 -0.16 -6.69 1.30
N ARG A 130 -0.80 -5.60 0.86
CA ARG A 130 -2.15 -5.65 0.28
C ARG A 130 -2.08 -6.00 -1.21
N VAL A 131 -3.10 -6.68 -1.72
CA VAL A 131 -3.17 -7.04 -3.14
C VAL A 131 -3.72 -5.87 -3.94
N GLY A 132 -3.05 -5.50 -5.04
CA GLY A 132 -3.50 -4.48 -5.97
C GLY A 132 -3.92 -5.07 -7.31
N ALA A 133 -4.99 -4.54 -7.90
CA ALA A 133 -5.37 -4.83 -9.29
C ALA A 133 -5.92 -3.59 -9.99
N ALA A 134 -5.87 -3.58 -11.31
CA ALA A 134 -6.34 -2.47 -12.13
C ALA A 134 -7.24 -2.96 -13.26
N PHE A 135 -8.22 -2.14 -13.65
CA PHE A 135 -9.04 -2.37 -14.83
C PHE A 135 -9.36 -1.07 -15.55
N THR A 136 -9.56 -1.13 -16.87
CA THR A 136 -9.78 0.06 -17.68
C THR A 136 -10.83 -0.14 -18.76
N THR A 137 -11.56 0.93 -19.07
CA THR A 137 -12.48 0.99 -20.22
C THR A 137 -12.05 2.08 -21.18
N GLY A 138 -12.19 1.88 -22.48
CA GLY A 138 -11.83 2.90 -23.47
C GLY A 138 -12.60 2.71 -24.78
N GLY A 139 -12.73 3.77 -25.57
CA GLY A 139 -13.67 3.83 -26.70
C GLY A 139 -13.37 2.92 -27.89
N GLN A 140 -12.14 2.43 -28.02
CA GLN A 140 -11.71 1.54 -29.12
C GLN A 140 -10.83 0.42 -28.58
N ILE A 141 -10.68 -0.69 -29.29
CA ILE A 141 -9.90 -1.84 -28.80
C ILE A 141 -8.46 -1.42 -28.44
N SER A 142 -7.78 -0.71 -29.35
CA SER A 142 -6.39 -0.23 -29.16
C SER A 142 -6.31 1.20 -28.57
N SER A 143 -7.22 1.57 -27.67
CA SER A 143 -7.28 2.93 -27.11
C SER A 143 -6.34 3.18 -25.93
N GLY A 144 -5.22 2.45 -25.80
CA GLY A 144 -4.27 2.60 -24.69
C GLY A 144 -4.73 2.03 -23.34
N LYS A 145 -5.57 0.99 -23.34
CA LYS A 145 -6.10 0.36 -22.12
C LYS A 145 -4.99 -0.28 -21.27
N GLU A 146 -4.07 -0.95 -21.93
CA GLU A 146 -2.93 -1.65 -21.35
C GLU A 146 -1.97 -0.66 -20.71
N VAL A 147 -1.64 0.42 -21.43
CA VAL A 147 -0.81 1.51 -20.91
C VAL A 147 -1.48 2.15 -19.70
N THR A 148 -2.79 2.39 -19.77
CA THR A 148 -3.53 2.95 -18.62
C THR A 148 -3.52 2.01 -17.41
N MET A 149 -3.67 0.69 -17.60
CA MET A 149 -3.54 -0.26 -16.50
C MET A 149 -2.16 -0.19 -15.86
N LEU A 150 -1.09 -0.08 -16.67
CA LEU A 150 0.27 0.10 -16.16
C LEU A 150 0.42 1.41 -15.37
N THR A 151 -0.19 2.52 -15.82
CA THR A 151 -0.15 3.78 -15.06
C THR A 151 -0.81 3.67 -13.70
N ILE A 152 -1.92 2.91 -13.58
CA ILE A 152 -2.61 2.69 -12.30
C ILE A 152 -1.75 1.84 -11.37
N LEU A 153 -1.09 0.80 -11.91
CA LEU A 153 -0.24 -0.10 -11.12
C LEU A 153 1.08 0.55 -10.68
N ALA A 154 1.54 1.59 -11.39
CA ALA A 154 2.76 2.32 -11.09
C ALA A 154 2.56 3.54 -10.17
N ALA A 155 1.31 3.90 -9.85
CA ALA A 155 0.96 5.00 -8.96
C ALA A 155 1.19 4.64 -7.48
#